data_AF-A0A7J0E181-F1
#
_entry.id   AF-A0A7J0E181-F1
#
_cell.length_a   1.000
_cell.length_b   1.000
_cell.length_c   1.000
_cell.angle_alpha   90.00
_cell.angle_beta   90.00
_cell.angle_gamma   90.00
#
_symmetry.space_group_name_H-M   'P 1'
#
loop_
_entity.id
_entity.type
_entity.pdbx_description
1 polymer ?
#
loop_
_entity_poly.entity_id
_entity_poly.type
_entity_poly.pdbx_seq_one_letter_code
_entity_poly.pdbx_strand_id
1 'polypeptide(L)'
;MGGKRKKSGGEEDDRNGSSSSDGKHLVDDEKKSEQRGQLLPSTIKNKDKRSEVHAKLKHQKKLDKRKRAKARDAALKKALDLGEELPPKSIPRTIENTREFDETVCKPDDEELFAGNDADEFSSVLKHECTPKILITTCRFNSTRGPAFISELLSVIPNAHYYKRGTYDLKKIVEFARKKDFTSVIVVHTNRREPDALLIVGLPDGPTAHFKLSKLVLRKDIKVW
;
A
#
# COMPACT_ATOMS: atom_id res chain seq x y z
N MET A 1 -2.93 21.36 -40.14
CA MET A 1 -2.87 20.09 -40.88
C MET A 1 -3.89 19.14 -40.27
N GLY A 2 -5.12 19.17 -40.79
CA GLY A 2 -6.23 18.36 -40.29
C GLY A 2 -6.29 17.02 -41.02
N GLY A 3 -6.16 15.92 -40.28
CA GLY A 3 -6.32 14.57 -40.81
C GLY A 3 -7.79 14.13 -40.72
N LYS A 4 -8.51 14.16 -41.84
CA LYS A 4 -9.79 13.46 -42.03
C LYS A 4 -9.52 11.96 -42.13
N ARG A 5 -10.13 11.15 -41.26
CA ARG A 5 -10.20 9.68 -41.43
C ARG A 5 -11.55 9.31 -42.05
N LYS A 6 -11.45 8.57 -43.16
CA LYS A 6 -12.52 8.02 -44.01
C LYS A 6 -13.33 6.94 -43.27
N LYS A 7 -14.63 6.89 -43.57
CA LYS A 7 -15.61 5.87 -43.16
C LYS A 7 -15.79 4.89 -44.34
N SER A 8 -15.76 3.59 -44.08
CA SER A 8 -16.17 2.53 -45.01
C SER A 8 -17.23 1.65 -44.32
N GLY A 9 -18.39 1.44 -44.96
CA GLY A 9 -19.39 0.40 -44.62
C GLY A 9 -19.08 -0.92 -45.34
N GLY A 10 -19.93 -1.95 -45.41
CA GLY A 10 -21.09 -2.43 -44.62
C GLY A 10 -20.70 -3.80 -44.02
N GLU A 11 -21.55 -4.63 -43.39
CA GLU A 11 -22.84 -5.21 -43.80
C GLU A 11 -23.59 -5.75 -42.56
N GLU A 12 -24.88 -6.02 -42.77
CA GLU A 12 -25.90 -6.46 -41.82
C GLU A 12 -25.74 -7.94 -41.41
N ASP A 13 -26.12 -8.26 -40.17
CA ASP A 13 -26.73 -9.56 -39.87
C ASP A 13 -27.66 -9.42 -38.65
N ASP A 14 -28.95 -9.51 -38.92
CA ASP A 14 -30.05 -9.61 -37.95
C ASP A 14 -30.11 -11.02 -37.36
N ARG A 15 -30.25 -11.13 -36.03
CA ARG A 15 -31.11 -12.14 -35.36
C ARG A 15 -31.24 -11.90 -33.85
N ASN A 16 -32.31 -11.19 -33.53
CA ASN A 16 -33.32 -11.42 -32.49
C ASN A 16 -32.95 -12.24 -31.22
N GLY A 17 -33.16 -11.61 -30.06
CA GLY A 17 -33.20 -12.25 -28.74
C GLY A 17 -33.77 -11.29 -27.69
N SER A 18 -35.09 -11.10 -27.67
CA SER A 18 -35.77 -10.30 -26.65
C SER A 18 -35.79 -11.01 -25.30
N SER A 19 -35.43 -10.32 -24.22
CA SER A 19 -36.24 -10.32 -22.98
C SER A 19 -35.72 -9.32 -21.95
N SER A 20 -36.58 -8.35 -21.64
CA SER A 20 -36.74 -7.77 -20.29
C SER A 20 -35.67 -6.80 -19.79
N SER A 21 -35.51 -5.63 -20.43
CA SER A 21 -34.76 -4.50 -19.84
C SER A 21 -35.30 -3.09 -20.16
N ASP A 22 -36.52 -2.97 -20.69
CA ASP A 22 -37.05 -1.70 -21.21
C ASP A 22 -37.43 -0.68 -20.12
N GLY A 23 -37.57 -1.09 -18.86
CA GLY A 23 -38.02 -0.20 -17.78
C GLY A 23 -36.95 0.68 -17.14
N LYS A 24 -35.65 0.35 -17.28
CA LYS A 24 -34.54 1.11 -16.66
C LYS A 24 -33.85 2.06 -17.63
N HIS A 25 -33.80 1.71 -18.93
CA HIS A 25 -33.11 2.52 -19.93
C HIS A 25 -33.84 3.85 -20.21
N LEU A 26 -35.18 3.83 -20.21
CA LEU A 26 -36.01 5.02 -20.48
C LEU A 26 -35.87 6.11 -19.39
N VAL A 27 -35.74 5.71 -18.11
CA VAL A 27 -35.63 6.66 -16.98
C VAL A 27 -34.24 7.29 -16.88
N ASP A 28 -33.21 6.60 -17.38
CA ASP A 28 -31.84 7.12 -17.47
C ASP A 28 -31.63 7.98 -18.73
N ASP A 29 -32.35 7.70 -19.83
CA ASP A 29 -32.33 8.51 -21.05
C ASP A 29 -33.08 9.85 -20.90
N GLU A 30 -34.23 9.89 -20.20
CA GLU A 30 -34.92 11.16 -19.90
C GLU A 30 -34.10 12.05 -18.94
N LYS A 31 -33.43 11.47 -17.95
CA LYS A 31 -32.51 12.24 -17.08
C LYS A 31 -31.25 12.72 -17.82
N LYS A 32 -30.80 11.99 -18.84
CA LYS A 32 -29.69 12.41 -19.73
C LYS A 32 -30.12 13.53 -20.67
N SER A 33 -31.36 13.53 -21.18
CA SER A 33 -31.87 14.56 -22.09
C SER A 33 -32.05 15.91 -21.38
N GLU A 34 -32.51 15.91 -20.12
CA GLU A 34 -32.59 17.13 -19.29
C GLU A 34 -31.21 17.65 -18.86
N GLN A 35 -30.23 16.77 -18.63
CA GLN A 35 -28.84 17.16 -18.32
C GLN A 35 -28.10 17.77 -19.52
N ARG A 36 -28.47 17.44 -20.76
CA ARG A 36 -27.87 18.01 -21.98
C ARG A 36 -28.10 19.53 -22.12
N GLY A 37 -29.09 20.09 -21.42
CA GLY A 37 -29.42 21.53 -21.45
C GLY A 37 -28.73 22.39 -20.37
N GLN A 38 -28.02 21.80 -19.41
CA GLN A 38 -27.36 22.56 -18.34
C GLN A 38 -25.96 23.00 -18.77
N LEU A 39 -25.76 24.32 -18.87
CA LEU A 39 -24.45 24.91 -19.14
C LEU A 39 -23.44 24.42 -18.10
N LEU A 40 -22.52 23.55 -18.52
CA LEU A 40 -21.42 23.12 -17.68
C LEU A 40 -20.57 24.35 -17.31
N PRO A 41 -20.07 24.46 -16.07
CA PRO A 41 -19.19 25.57 -15.70
C PRO A 41 -17.98 25.72 -16.63
N SER A 42 -17.48 24.62 -17.21
CA SER A 42 -16.39 24.60 -18.20
C SER A 42 -16.70 25.34 -19.51
N THR A 43 -17.98 25.46 -19.88
CA THR A 43 -18.43 26.16 -21.09
C THR A 43 -18.43 27.68 -20.93
N ILE A 44 -18.42 28.18 -19.69
CA ILE A 44 -18.42 29.61 -19.37
C ILE A 44 -16.99 30.15 -19.44
N LYS A 45 -16.72 31.05 -20.40
CA LYS A 45 -15.39 31.67 -20.59
C LYS A 45 -15.01 32.61 -19.44
N ASN A 46 -15.97 33.41 -18.95
CA ASN A 46 -15.76 34.37 -17.86
C ASN A 46 -15.50 33.64 -16.52
N LYS A 47 -14.39 33.97 -15.85
CA LYS A 47 -13.92 33.31 -14.62
C LYS A 47 -14.89 33.49 -13.44
N ASP A 48 -15.44 34.68 -13.26
CA ASP A 48 -16.28 35.01 -12.10
C ASP A 48 -17.66 34.37 -12.25
N LYS A 49 -18.26 34.46 -13.43
CA LYS A 49 -19.52 33.75 -13.73
C LYS A 49 -19.34 32.22 -13.62
N ARG A 50 -18.19 31.69 -14.04
CA ARG A 50 -17.87 30.26 -13.92
C ARG A 50 -17.72 29.81 -12.47
N SER A 51 -17.08 30.61 -11.62
CA SER A 51 -16.88 30.28 -10.21
C SER A 51 -18.20 30.31 -9.43
N GLU A 52 -19.06 31.29 -9.70
CA GLU A 52 -20.40 31.40 -9.11
C GLU A 52 -21.29 30.21 -9.47
N VAL A 53 -21.35 29.83 -10.74
CA VAL A 53 -22.13 28.67 -11.19
C VAL A 53 -21.59 27.38 -10.57
N HIS A 54 -20.26 27.20 -10.51
CA HIS A 54 -19.65 26.05 -9.85
C HIS A 54 -19.96 26.00 -8.35
N ALA A 55 -19.93 27.14 -7.64
CA ALA A 55 -20.26 27.22 -6.22
C ALA A 55 -21.72 26.84 -5.95
N LYS A 56 -22.66 27.36 -6.76
CA LYS A 56 -24.09 27.00 -6.68
C LYS A 56 -24.30 25.51 -6.91
N LEU A 57 -23.67 24.94 -7.94
CA LEU A 57 -23.76 23.51 -8.26
C LEU A 57 -23.17 22.63 -7.14
N LYS A 58 -22.02 23.02 -6.56
CA LYS A 58 -21.42 22.32 -5.42
C LYS A 58 -22.33 22.37 -4.18
N HIS A 59 -22.95 23.51 -3.91
CA HIS A 59 -23.91 23.67 -2.80
C HIS A 59 -25.15 22.78 -3.00
N GLN A 60 -25.74 22.80 -4.20
CA GLN A 60 -26.89 21.96 -4.54
C GLN A 60 -26.55 20.47 -4.40
N LYS A 61 -25.41 20.02 -4.94
CA LYS A 61 -24.92 18.64 -4.75
C LYS A 61 -24.75 18.26 -3.27
N LYS A 62 -24.29 19.18 -2.41
CA LYS A 62 -24.16 18.93 -0.97
C LYS A 62 -25.53 18.77 -0.30
N LEU A 63 -26.50 19.63 -0.63
CA LEU A 63 -27.86 19.51 -0.13
C LEU A 63 -28.53 18.22 -0.60
N ASP A 64 -28.40 17.86 -1.87
CA ASP A 64 -28.96 16.63 -2.44
C ASP A 64 -28.33 15.39 -1.81
N LYS A 65 -27.00 15.39 -1.58
CA LYS A 65 -26.32 14.31 -0.85
C LYS A 65 -26.88 14.16 0.57
N ARG A 66 -27.13 15.27 1.28
CA ARG A 66 -27.72 15.25 2.63
C ARG A 66 -29.16 14.75 2.61
N LYS A 67 -29.98 15.17 1.65
CA LYS A 67 -31.36 14.69 1.46
C LYS A 67 -31.39 13.19 1.18
N ARG A 68 -30.54 12.70 0.26
CA ARG A 68 -30.40 11.27 -0.07
C ARG A 68 -29.94 10.44 1.13
N ALA A 69 -29.00 10.94 1.93
CA ALA A 69 -28.57 10.26 3.16
C ALA A 69 -29.72 10.13 4.16
N LYS A 70 -30.43 11.22 4.46
CA LYS A 70 -31.61 11.19 5.35
C LYS A 70 -32.71 10.25 4.86
N ALA A 71 -32.99 10.24 3.55
CA ALA A 71 -33.98 9.36 2.97
C ALA A 71 -33.57 7.87 3.09
N ARG A 72 -32.28 7.57 2.89
CA ARG A 72 -31.74 6.22 3.12
C ARG A 72 -31.85 5.81 4.58
N ASP A 73 -31.46 6.68 5.51
CA ASP A 73 -31.53 6.39 6.94
C ASP A 73 -32.98 6.15 7.40
N ALA A 74 -33.93 6.95 6.89
CA ALA A 74 -35.36 6.77 7.15
C ALA A 74 -35.90 5.45 6.55
N ALA A 75 -35.46 5.07 5.35
CA ALA A 75 -35.83 3.80 4.74
C ALA A 75 -35.26 2.60 5.51
N LEU A 76 -34.00 2.67 5.95
CA LEU A 76 -33.39 1.63 6.79
C LEU A 76 -34.12 1.49 8.12
N LYS A 77 -34.51 2.60 8.76
CA LYS A 77 -35.31 2.57 10.00
C LYS A 77 -36.66 1.89 9.77
N LYS A 78 -37.37 2.23 8.68
CA LYS A 78 -38.65 1.59 8.35
C LYS A 78 -38.50 0.09 8.06
N ALA A 79 -37.46 -0.32 7.34
CA ALA A 79 -37.19 -1.73 7.06
C ALA A 79 -36.90 -2.52 8.34
N LEU A 80 -36.11 -1.94 9.27
CA LEU A 80 -35.89 -2.51 10.59
C LEU A 80 -37.18 -2.64 11.41
N ASP A 81 -38.02 -1.60 11.42
CA ASP A 81 -39.31 -1.61 12.13
C ASP A 81 -40.29 -2.64 11.54
N LEU A 82 -40.21 -2.90 10.22
CA LEU A 82 -41.03 -3.89 9.50
C LEU A 82 -40.47 -5.32 9.58
N GLY A 83 -39.23 -5.50 10.06
CA GLY A 83 -38.55 -6.79 10.10
C GLY A 83 -38.05 -7.30 8.74
N GLU A 84 -37.93 -6.42 7.75
CA GLU A 84 -37.47 -6.74 6.40
C GLU A 84 -35.93 -6.76 6.35
N GLU A 85 -35.35 -7.66 5.54
CA GLU A 85 -33.90 -7.73 5.37
C GLU A 85 -33.34 -6.47 4.70
N LEU A 86 -32.32 -5.88 5.32
CA LEU A 86 -31.73 -4.64 4.85
C LEU A 86 -30.94 -4.83 3.55
N PRO A 87 -31.01 -3.89 2.60
CA PRO A 87 -30.19 -3.96 1.40
C PRO A 87 -28.70 -3.95 1.78
N PRO A 88 -27.87 -4.78 1.14
CA PRO A 88 -26.45 -4.86 1.46
C PRO A 88 -25.76 -3.52 1.21
N LYS A 89 -24.91 -3.12 2.16
CA LYS A 89 -24.13 -1.87 2.03
C LYS A 89 -23.14 -1.99 0.89
N SER A 90 -23.08 -0.98 0.02
CA SER A 90 -22.05 -0.89 -1.02
C SER A 90 -20.67 -0.74 -0.37
N ILE A 91 -19.78 -1.70 -0.59
CA ILE A 91 -18.40 -1.67 -0.10
C ILE A 91 -17.61 -0.62 -0.90
N PRO A 92 -16.87 0.30 -0.25
CA PRO A 92 -16.06 1.28 -0.97
C PRO A 92 -14.93 0.61 -1.74
N ARG A 93 -14.59 1.16 -2.91
CA ARG A 93 -13.41 0.76 -3.68
C ARG A 93 -12.17 1.40 -3.05
N THR A 94 -11.42 0.63 -2.28
CA THR A 94 -10.12 1.00 -1.70
C THR A 94 -9.00 0.36 -2.51
N ILE A 95 -7.77 0.89 -2.41
CA ILE A 95 -6.60 0.36 -3.13
C ILE A 95 -6.38 -1.13 -2.79
N GLU A 96 -6.57 -1.51 -1.53
CA GLU A 96 -6.47 -2.91 -1.07
C GLU A 96 -7.54 -3.82 -1.71
N ASN A 97 -8.79 -3.36 -1.83
CA ASN A 97 -9.89 -4.13 -2.43
C ASN A 97 -9.72 -4.27 -3.96
N THR A 98 -9.03 -3.31 -4.59
CA THR A 98 -8.78 -3.32 -6.03
C THR A 98 -7.36 -3.76 -6.39
N ARG A 99 -6.64 -4.42 -5.47
CA ARG A 99 -5.30 -4.95 -5.75
C ARG A 99 -5.40 -6.01 -6.84
N GLU A 100 -4.48 -5.93 -7.81
CA GLU A 100 -4.37 -6.95 -8.85
C GLU A 100 -3.97 -8.29 -8.21
N PHE A 101 -4.52 -9.37 -8.74
CA PHE A 101 -4.18 -10.70 -8.25
C PHE A 101 -2.70 -10.97 -8.56
N ASP A 102 -1.98 -11.43 -7.55
CA ASP A 102 -0.56 -11.74 -7.61
C ASP A 102 -0.39 -13.22 -7.27
N GLU A 103 0.18 -13.98 -8.20
CA GLU A 103 0.36 -15.43 -8.09
C GLU A 103 1.34 -15.79 -6.97
N THR A 104 2.24 -14.88 -6.58
CA THR A 104 3.26 -15.10 -5.54
C THR A 104 2.72 -14.92 -4.13
N VAL A 105 1.45 -14.55 -3.97
CA VAL A 105 0.84 -14.40 -2.64
C VAL A 105 0.74 -15.76 -1.97
N CYS A 106 1.49 -15.92 -0.89
CA CYS A 106 1.57 -17.16 -0.11
C CYS A 106 0.16 -17.60 0.35
N LYS A 107 -0.24 -18.81 -0.04
CA LYS A 107 -1.46 -19.45 0.45
C LYS A 107 -1.10 -20.31 1.67
N PRO A 108 -1.99 -20.42 2.68
CA PRO A 108 -1.70 -21.18 3.90
C PRO A 108 -1.51 -22.68 3.68
N ASP A 109 -2.07 -23.26 2.60
CA ASP A 109 -2.03 -24.70 2.30
C ASP A 109 -1.07 -25.05 1.14
N ASP A 110 -0.09 -24.19 0.85
CA ASP A 110 0.84 -24.37 -0.26
C ASP A 110 2.03 -25.26 0.13
N GLU A 111 1.95 -26.56 -0.18
CA GLU A 111 2.98 -27.56 0.15
C GLU A 111 4.34 -27.23 -0.49
N GLU A 112 4.36 -26.65 -1.70
CA GLU A 112 5.59 -26.27 -2.39
C GLU A 112 6.33 -25.15 -1.63
N LEU A 113 5.59 -24.21 -1.06
CA LEU A 113 6.14 -23.13 -0.24
C LEU A 113 6.79 -23.67 1.03
N PHE A 114 6.13 -24.59 1.73
CA PHE A 114 6.69 -25.20 2.94
C PHE A 114 7.94 -26.01 2.65
N ALA A 115 7.94 -26.79 1.57
CA ALA A 115 9.12 -27.53 1.12
C ALA A 115 10.28 -26.57 0.76
N GLY A 116 9.98 -25.45 0.10
CA GLY A 116 10.95 -24.40 -0.20
C GLY A 116 11.57 -23.79 1.06
N ASN A 117 10.75 -23.38 2.03
CA ASN A 117 11.20 -22.83 3.31
C ASN A 117 12.05 -23.83 4.12
N ASP A 118 11.74 -25.11 4.03
CA ASP A 118 12.45 -26.17 4.74
C ASP A 118 13.84 -26.46 4.17
N ALA A 119 14.02 -26.25 2.86
CA ALA A 119 15.30 -26.38 2.18
C ALA A 119 16.14 -25.09 2.18
N ASP A 120 15.54 -23.95 2.55
CA ASP A 120 16.15 -22.62 2.56
C ASP A 120 17.29 -22.51 3.58
N GLU A 121 18.22 -21.58 3.34
CA GLU A 121 19.37 -21.30 4.22
C GLU A 121 18.94 -20.83 5.62
N PHE A 122 17.71 -20.31 5.75
CA PHE A 122 17.13 -19.85 7.02
C PHE A 122 16.38 -20.94 7.81
N SER A 123 16.16 -22.12 7.24
CA SER A 123 15.37 -23.21 7.83
C SER A 123 15.78 -23.52 9.28
N SER A 124 17.07 -23.71 9.53
CA SER A 124 17.62 -24.01 10.87
C SER A 124 17.33 -22.92 11.92
N VAL A 125 17.30 -21.65 11.50
CA VAL A 125 16.99 -20.52 12.39
C VAL A 125 15.48 -20.42 12.62
N LEU A 126 14.68 -20.62 11.57
CA LEU A 126 13.22 -20.57 11.62
C LEU A 126 12.61 -21.74 12.41
N LYS A 127 13.20 -22.93 12.31
CA LYS A 127 12.84 -24.12 13.09
C LYS A 127 13.37 -24.08 14.53
N HIS A 128 14.09 -23.01 14.90
CA HIS A 128 14.71 -22.83 16.22
C HIS A 128 15.73 -23.91 16.60
N GLU A 129 16.34 -24.59 15.62
CA GLU A 129 17.40 -25.58 15.84
C GLU A 129 18.72 -24.90 16.22
N CYS A 130 18.97 -23.71 15.66
CA CYS A 130 20.12 -22.88 15.98
C CYS A 130 19.67 -21.55 16.61
N THR A 131 20.29 -21.17 17.74
CA THR A 131 20.06 -19.84 18.32
C THR A 131 20.81 -18.78 17.51
N PRO A 132 20.12 -17.81 16.90
CA PRO A 132 20.78 -16.80 16.08
C PRO A 132 21.70 -15.94 16.95
N LYS A 133 22.90 -15.69 16.44
CA LYS A 133 23.90 -14.84 17.08
C LYS A 133 24.25 -13.72 16.12
N ILE A 134 23.89 -12.50 16.50
CA ILE A 134 23.85 -11.38 15.56
C ILE A 134 24.94 -10.36 15.92
N LEU A 135 25.77 -10.01 14.95
CA LEU A 135 26.75 -8.93 15.09
C LEU A 135 26.18 -7.64 14.51
N ILE A 136 26.03 -6.61 15.33
CA ILE A 136 25.61 -5.28 14.88
C ILE A 136 26.83 -4.37 14.83
N THR A 137 27.01 -3.67 13.71
CA THR A 137 28.07 -2.67 13.51
C THR A 137 27.53 -1.44 12.79
N THR A 138 28.24 -0.32 12.87
CA THR A 138 27.95 0.89 12.08
C THR A 138 28.71 0.91 10.75
N CYS A 139 28.50 1.94 9.94
CA CYS A 139 29.44 2.36 8.90
C CYS A 139 30.74 2.93 9.51
N ARG A 140 31.76 3.16 8.66
CA ARG A 140 33.10 3.64 9.06
C ARG A 140 33.06 5.05 9.68
N PHE A 141 32.33 5.96 9.05
CA PHE A 141 32.13 7.32 9.54
C PHE A 141 30.68 7.47 10.02
N ASN A 142 30.41 7.02 11.24
CA ASN A 142 29.09 7.08 11.83
C ASN A 142 28.83 8.45 12.50
N SER A 143 27.56 8.78 12.67
CA SER A 143 27.14 9.88 13.54
C SER A 143 26.83 9.39 14.95
N THR A 144 26.62 10.32 15.88
CA THR A 144 26.16 10.03 17.24
C THR A 144 24.82 9.29 17.26
N ARG A 145 23.95 9.52 16.27
CA ARG A 145 22.64 8.84 16.17
C ARG A 145 22.74 7.38 15.72
N GLY A 146 23.80 6.98 15.01
CA GLY A 146 24.02 5.59 14.61
C GLY A 146 24.10 4.63 15.81
N PRO A 147 25.05 4.83 16.75
CA PRO A 147 25.12 4.04 17.98
C PRO A 147 23.87 4.15 18.86
N ALA A 148 23.21 5.32 18.89
CA ALA A 148 21.94 5.47 19.62
C ALA A 148 20.84 4.57 19.05
N PHE A 149 20.71 4.51 17.72
CA PHE A 149 19.80 3.58 17.05
C PHE A 149 20.16 2.12 17.32
N ILE A 150 21.45 1.78 17.31
CA ILE A 150 21.90 0.42 17.64
C ILE A 150 21.53 0.04 19.07
N SER A 151 21.62 0.95 20.03
CA SER A 151 21.21 0.65 21.41
C SER A 151 19.74 0.27 21.52
N GLU A 152 18.88 0.84 20.67
CA GLU A 152 17.48 0.45 20.57
C GLU A 152 17.32 -0.92 19.88
N LEU A 153 18.06 -1.17 18.80
CA LEU A 153 18.07 -2.47 18.13
C LEU A 153 18.53 -3.61 19.06
N LEU A 154 19.52 -3.37 19.93
CA LEU A 154 19.97 -4.35 20.92
C LEU A 154 18.88 -4.71 21.94
N SER A 155 17.94 -3.80 22.20
CA SER A 155 16.81 -4.06 23.10
C SER A 155 15.69 -4.86 22.43
N VAL A 156 15.61 -4.83 21.09
CA VAL A 156 14.56 -5.49 20.30
C VAL A 156 15.01 -6.88 19.84
N ILE A 157 16.27 -7.01 19.44
CA ILE A 157 16.80 -8.23 18.84
C ILE A 157 17.55 -9.03 19.92
N PRO A 158 17.08 -10.25 20.27
CA PRO A 158 17.78 -11.09 21.24
C PRO A 158 19.14 -11.54 20.68
N ASN A 159 20.09 -11.86 21.57
CA ASN A 159 21.42 -12.37 21.21
C ASN A 159 22.21 -11.49 20.21
N ALA A 160 21.88 -10.20 20.17
CA ALA A 160 22.59 -9.21 19.37
C ALA A 160 23.78 -8.63 20.15
N HIS A 161 24.93 -8.53 19.48
CA HIS A 161 26.16 -8.00 20.03
C HIS A 161 26.66 -6.83 19.19
N TYR A 162 26.81 -5.66 19.82
CA TYR A 162 27.37 -4.50 19.17
C TYR A 162 28.90 -4.51 19.21
N TYR A 163 29.51 -4.38 18.03
CA TYR A 163 30.94 -4.13 17.88
C TYR A 163 31.17 -2.83 17.12
N LYS A 164 32.02 -1.96 17.67
CA LYS A 164 32.39 -0.71 17.00
C LYS A 164 33.26 -1.02 15.79
N ARG A 165 32.84 -0.54 14.61
CA ARG A 165 33.54 -0.77 13.34
C ARG A 165 34.99 -0.26 13.29
N GLY A 166 35.25 0.91 13.88
CA GLY A 166 36.56 1.57 13.75
C GLY A 166 36.94 1.79 12.29
N THR A 167 38.17 1.41 11.92
CA THR A 167 38.71 1.51 10.56
C THR A 167 38.61 0.20 9.75
N TYR A 168 37.96 -0.83 10.31
CA TYR A 168 37.88 -2.14 9.67
C TYR A 168 36.97 -2.13 8.43
N ASP A 169 37.47 -2.77 7.36
CA ASP A 169 36.71 -3.03 6.15
C ASP A 169 35.67 -4.12 6.40
N LEU A 170 34.56 -4.06 5.67
CA LEU A 170 33.44 -4.98 5.87
C LEU A 170 33.86 -6.44 5.66
N LYS A 171 34.76 -6.72 4.71
CA LYS A 171 35.31 -8.07 4.47
C LYS A 171 35.96 -8.65 5.72
N LYS A 172 36.79 -7.87 6.42
CA LYS A 172 37.45 -8.29 7.67
C LYS A 172 36.45 -8.53 8.79
N ILE A 173 35.38 -7.73 8.85
CA ILE A 173 34.30 -7.89 9.84
C ILE A 173 33.53 -9.19 9.57
N VAL A 174 33.23 -9.49 8.31
CA VAL A 174 32.58 -10.75 7.91
C VAL A 174 33.46 -11.95 8.22
N GLU A 175 34.76 -11.89 7.92
CA GLU A 175 35.72 -12.94 8.30
C GLU A 175 35.78 -13.14 9.82
N PHE A 176 35.78 -12.06 10.60
CA PHE A 176 35.73 -12.13 12.05
C PHE A 176 34.41 -12.72 12.56
N ALA A 177 33.29 -12.32 11.97
CA ALA A 177 31.98 -12.82 12.31
C ALA A 177 31.86 -14.33 12.04
N ARG A 178 32.38 -14.79 10.90
CA ARG A 178 32.44 -16.21 10.53
C ARG A 178 33.33 -17.02 11.49
N LYS A 179 34.47 -16.48 11.92
CA LYS A 179 35.36 -17.12 12.92
C LYS A 179 34.77 -17.21 14.33
N LYS A 180 33.73 -16.43 14.63
CA LYS A 180 33.06 -16.38 15.94
C LYS A 180 31.65 -16.97 15.92
N ASP A 181 31.32 -17.68 14.83
CA ASP A 181 30.04 -18.36 14.63
C ASP A 181 28.84 -17.42 14.78
N PHE A 182 28.95 -16.21 14.22
CA PHE A 182 27.79 -15.33 14.06
C PHE A 182 26.95 -15.80 12.88
N THR A 183 25.63 -15.90 13.08
CA THR A 183 24.66 -16.29 12.05
C THR A 183 24.33 -15.13 11.11
N SER A 184 24.40 -13.90 11.61
CA SER A 184 24.07 -12.73 10.79
C SER A 184 24.86 -11.49 11.21
N VAL A 185 25.11 -10.61 10.24
CA VAL A 185 25.73 -9.30 10.46
C VAL A 185 24.77 -8.21 10.03
N ILE A 186 24.51 -7.25 10.92
CA ILE A 186 23.72 -6.07 10.65
C ILE A 186 24.65 -4.85 10.60
N VAL A 187 24.63 -4.14 9.48
CA VAL A 187 25.38 -2.90 9.28
C VAL A 187 24.40 -1.73 9.21
N VAL A 188 24.49 -0.84 10.19
CA VAL A 188 23.75 0.43 10.18
C VAL A 188 24.53 1.45 9.37
N HIS A 189 23.94 1.89 8.27
CA HIS A 189 24.48 2.94 7.42
C HIS A 189 23.93 4.31 7.85
N THR A 190 24.81 5.29 7.95
CA THR A 190 24.43 6.69 8.23
C THR A 190 24.83 7.59 7.06
N ASN A 191 23.92 8.45 6.64
CA ASN A 191 24.13 9.48 5.64
C ASN A 191 23.72 10.84 6.21
N ARG A 192 24.46 11.91 5.93
CA ARG A 192 24.18 13.27 6.46
C ARG A 192 23.90 13.32 7.97
N ARG A 193 24.61 12.47 8.73
CA ARG A 193 24.51 12.28 10.19
C ARG A 193 23.23 11.62 10.70
N GLU A 194 22.36 11.10 9.84
CA GLU A 194 21.19 10.31 10.20
C GLU A 194 21.32 8.87 9.69
N PRO A 195 20.83 7.85 10.42
CA PRO A 195 20.69 6.49 9.88
C PRO A 195 19.70 6.46 8.71
N ASP A 196 20.14 5.94 7.56
CA ASP A 196 19.40 5.97 6.29
C ASP A 196 19.21 4.57 5.70
N ALA A 197 20.07 3.60 6.07
CA ALA A 197 19.90 2.23 5.60
C ALA A 197 20.37 1.21 6.63
N LEU A 198 19.80 0.01 6.52
CA LEU A 198 20.13 -1.16 7.31
C LEU A 198 20.47 -2.29 6.34
N LEU A 199 21.67 -2.83 6.44
CA LEU A 199 22.12 -3.95 5.63
C LEU A 199 22.27 -5.19 6.51
N ILE A 200 21.53 -6.24 6.19
CA ILE A 200 21.54 -7.52 6.91
C ILE A 200 22.18 -8.57 6.00
N VAL A 201 23.20 -9.25 6.50
CA VAL A 201 23.91 -10.31 5.79
C VAL A 201 23.74 -11.61 6.56
N GLY A 202 23.19 -12.64 5.92
CA GLY A 202 23.22 -14.01 6.44
C GLY A 202 24.61 -14.62 6.25
N LEU A 203 25.16 -15.22 7.30
CA LEU A 203 26.45 -15.92 7.26
C LEU A 203 26.22 -17.43 7.47
N PRO A 204 27.12 -18.31 6.98
CA PRO A 204 28.40 -18.02 6.30
C PRO A 204 28.27 -17.57 4.83
N ASP A 205 27.29 -18.09 4.09
CA ASP A 205 27.07 -17.82 2.65
C ASP A 205 25.59 -17.54 2.37
N GLY A 206 24.94 -16.76 3.23
CA GLY A 206 23.52 -16.42 3.11
C GLY A 206 23.26 -15.15 2.28
N PRO A 207 21.99 -14.86 1.97
CA PRO A 207 21.63 -13.70 1.19
C PRO A 207 21.84 -12.39 1.96
N THR A 208 21.91 -11.28 1.22
CA THR A 208 22.03 -9.92 1.77
C THR A 208 20.78 -9.11 1.48
N ALA A 209 20.16 -8.58 2.53
CA ALA A 209 19.01 -7.69 2.43
C ALA A 209 19.43 -6.25 2.74
N HIS A 210 19.05 -5.31 1.86
CA HIS A 210 19.30 -3.88 2.03
C HIS A 210 17.98 -3.13 2.21
N PHE A 211 17.78 -2.57 3.39
CA PHE A 211 16.59 -1.80 3.75
C PHE A 211 16.91 -0.32 3.79
N LYS A 212 16.08 0.50 3.16
CA LYS A 212 16.13 1.96 3.25
C LYS A 212 15.24 2.45 4.40
N LEU A 213 15.83 3.19 5.33
CA LEU A 213 15.16 3.82 6.47
C LEU A 213 14.73 5.24 6.06
N SER A 214 13.42 5.46 5.91
CA SER A 214 12.92 6.78 5.46
C SER A 214 12.57 7.74 6.59
N LYS A 215 12.01 7.25 7.70
CA LYS A 215 11.51 8.07 8.81
C LYS A 215 11.88 7.43 10.15
N LEU A 216 13.12 7.64 10.58
CA LEU A 216 13.57 7.14 11.87
C LEU A 216 13.20 8.11 12.99
N VAL A 217 12.47 7.62 13.99
CA VAL A 217 12.21 8.32 15.25
C VAL A 217 12.73 7.42 16.37
N LEU A 218 13.69 7.93 17.15
CA LEU A 218 14.24 7.19 18.29
C LEU A 218 13.29 7.29 19.47
N ARG A 219 13.35 6.32 20.39
CA ARG A 219 12.51 6.28 21.61
C ARG A 219 12.62 7.57 22.42
N LYS A 220 13.81 8.17 22.49
CA LYS A 220 14.05 9.44 23.20
C LYS A 220 13.32 10.64 22.56
N ASP A 221 13.04 10.57 21.27
CA ASP A 221 12.40 11.63 20.50
C ASP A 221 10.86 11.48 20.45
N ILE A 222 10.33 10.35 20.96
CA ILE A 222 8.88 10.11 21.05
C ILE A 222 8.31 10.98 22.17
N LYS A 223 7.31 11.81 21.84
CA LYS A 223 6.54 12.55 22.84
C LYS A 223 5.72 11.57 23.67
N VAL A 224 6.01 11.49 24.97
CA VAL A 224 5.14 10.84 25.95
C VAL A 224 4.01 11.81 26.24
N TRP A 225 2.77 11.36 26.03
CA TRP A 225 1.56 12.10 26.32
C TRP A 225 1.08 11.82 27.74
#